data_AF-A0A850MG72-F1
#
_entry.id   AF-A0A850MG72-F1
#
_cell.length_a   1.000
_cell.length_b   1.000
_cell.length_c   1.000
_cell.angle_alpha   90.00
_cell.angle_beta   90.00
_cell.angle_gamma   90.00
#
_symmetry.space_group_name_H-M   'P 1'
#
loop_
_entity.id
_entity.type
_entity.pdbx_description
1 polymer ?
#
loop_
_entity_poly.entity_id
_entity_poly.type
_entity_poly.pdbx_seq_one_letter_code
_entity_poly.pdbx_strand_id
1 'polypeptide(L)'
;MDAPTRVLKALNHEEPDRVPAFESTFTNDTITAHYGVKSSFGTIKFLLNLLGILPFKNRIVRWSLKKRSLVIRGFKPIFEFFRKVKLDIGLSICSGFPRKMIKGGFIGEYGRIMKFEKYKEDGTLIVGYHGGYFRDFN
;
A
#
# COMPACT_ATOMS: atom_id res chain seq x y z
N MET A 1 -20.82 10.18 16.03
CA MET A 1 -21.23 9.85 14.65
C MET A 1 -20.35 8.73 14.11
N ASP A 2 -20.86 7.81 13.30
CA ASP A 2 -20.01 6.85 12.58
C ASP A 2 -19.29 7.52 11.39
N ALA A 3 -18.24 6.87 10.87
CA ALA A 3 -17.43 7.40 9.78
C ALA A 3 -18.23 7.63 8.47
N PRO A 4 -19.04 6.68 7.97
CA PRO A 4 -19.92 6.93 6.82
C PRO A 4 -20.83 8.14 6.98
N THR A 5 -21.54 8.25 8.09
CA THR A 5 -22.45 9.38 8.36
C THR A 5 -21.69 10.71 8.39
N ARG A 6 -20.51 10.73 9.00
CA ARG A 6 -19.63 11.91 9.05
C ARG A 6 -19.20 12.39 7.67
N VAL A 7 -18.79 11.46 6.81
CA VAL A 7 -18.39 11.77 5.43
C VAL A 7 -19.57 12.30 4.62
N LEU A 8 -20.73 11.66 4.72
CA LEU A 8 -21.94 12.06 3.97
C LEU A 8 -22.41 13.47 4.36
N LYS A 9 -22.41 13.80 5.67
CA LYS A 9 -22.73 15.16 6.13
C LYS A 9 -21.78 16.21 5.56
N ALA A 10 -20.48 15.96 5.64
CA ALA A 10 -19.49 16.87 5.09
C ALA A 10 -19.66 17.09 3.57
N LEU A 11 -19.97 16.04 2.82
CA LEU A 11 -20.25 16.14 1.38
C LEU A 11 -21.52 16.93 1.06
N ASN A 12 -22.52 16.88 1.94
CA ASN A 12 -23.77 17.63 1.83
C ASN A 12 -23.69 19.06 2.38
N HIS A 13 -22.49 19.53 2.77
CA HIS A 13 -22.30 20.84 3.41
C HIS A 13 -23.05 20.98 4.75
N GLU A 14 -23.28 19.88 5.47
CA GLU A 14 -23.83 19.85 6.82
C GLU A 14 -22.70 19.72 7.86
N GLU A 15 -22.89 20.28 9.06
CA GLU A 15 -21.91 20.19 10.16
C GLU A 15 -21.80 18.74 10.70
N PRO A 16 -20.62 18.09 10.58
CA PRO A 16 -20.36 16.79 11.19
C PRO A 16 -19.92 16.94 12.66
N ASP A 17 -19.76 15.82 13.39
CA ASP A 17 -19.23 15.87 14.77
C ASP A 17 -17.71 16.17 14.84
N ARG A 18 -17.00 16.05 13.70
CA ARG A 18 -15.63 16.49 13.45
C ARG A 18 -15.34 16.44 11.95
N VAL A 19 -14.25 17.09 11.52
CA VAL A 19 -13.76 17.00 10.13
C VAL A 19 -13.41 15.54 9.78
N PRO A 20 -13.94 14.97 8.67
CA PRO A 20 -13.54 13.65 8.21
C PRO A 20 -12.03 13.58 7.91
N ALA A 21 -11.36 12.56 8.44
CA ALA A 21 -9.93 12.35 8.23
C ALA A 21 -9.65 11.20 7.26
N PHE A 22 -8.60 11.35 6.44
CA PHE A 22 -8.10 10.32 5.54
C PHE A 22 -6.58 10.33 5.51
N GLU A 23 -5.98 9.21 5.15
CA GLU A 23 -4.56 9.14 4.81
C GLU A 23 -4.37 8.27 3.57
N SER A 24 -3.43 8.68 2.73
CA SER A 24 -3.09 8.01 1.49
C SER A 24 -2.35 6.69 1.71
N THR A 25 -1.41 6.65 2.65
CA THR A 25 -0.61 5.47 2.97
C THR A 25 0.02 5.61 4.35
N PHE A 26 -0.04 4.56 5.15
CA PHE A 26 0.75 4.43 6.38
C PHE A 26 1.72 3.26 6.25
N THR A 27 3.01 3.55 6.33
CA THR A 27 4.09 2.54 6.21
C THR A 27 4.89 2.33 7.48
N ASN A 28 4.72 3.15 8.53
CA ASN A 28 5.58 3.08 9.72
C ASN A 28 5.25 1.87 10.63
N ASP A 29 6.21 0.97 10.79
CA ASP A 29 6.05 -0.25 11.58
C ASP A 29 5.89 0.04 13.08
N THR A 30 6.60 1.05 13.61
CA THR A 30 6.52 1.49 15.01
C THR A 30 5.12 1.98 15.37
N ILE A 31 4.52 2.84 14.53
CA ILE A 31 3.17 3.37 14.75
C ILE A 31 2.14 2.24 14.65
N THR A 32 2.21 1.38 13.63
CA THR A 32 1.24 0.27 13.50
C THR A 32 1.32 -0.71 14.68
N ALA A 33 2.53 -0.97 15.18
CA ALA A 33 2.75 -1.79 16.39
C ALA A 33 2.16 -1.16 17.65
N HIS A 34 2.25 0.17 17.82
CA HIS A 34 1.61 0.88 18.93
C HIS A 34 0.10 0.62 19.00
N TYR A 35 -0.57 0.52 17.85
CA TYR A 35 -2.00 0.18 17.75
C TYR A 35 -2.29 -1.33 17.71
N GLY A 36 -1.29 -2.18 17.98
CA GLY A 36 -1.43 -3.64 17.99
C GLY A 36 -1.83 -4.23 16.64
N VAL A 37 -1.43 -3.61 15.53
CA VAL A 37 -1.62 -4.15 14.18
C VAL A 37 -0.27 -4.68 13.69
N LYS A 38 -0.22 -5.96 13.29
CA LYS A 38 1.00 -6.53 12.70
C LYS A 38 1.23 -5.88 11.33
N SER A 39 2.43 -5.33 11.11
CA SER A 39 2.80 -4.78 9.82
C SER A 39 2.66 -5.83 8.71
N SER A 40 1.87 -5.50 7.70
CA SER A 40 1.67 -6.35 6.51
C SER A 40 2.94 -6.43 5.67
N PHE A 41 3.84 -5.44 5.81
CA PHE A 41 5.02 -5.31 4.97
C PHE A 41 6.11 -6.35 5.30
N GLY A 42 6.18 -6.85 6.53
CA GLY A 42 7.13 -7.90 6.92
C GLY A 42 6.94 -9.22 6.16
N THR A 43 5.69 -9.69 6.02
CA THR A 43 5.37 -10.91 5.25
C THR A 43 5.50 -10.70 3.75
N ILE A 44 5.13 -9.51 3.28
CA ILE A 44 5.27 -9.09 1.88
C ILE A 44 6.75 -9.04 1.47
N LYS A 45 7.65 -8.60 2.35
CA LYS A 45 9.11 -8.56 2.14
C LYS A 45 9.71 -9.94 1.84
N PHE A 46 9.34 -10.94 2.64
CA PHE A 46 9.78 -12.32 2.42
C PHE A 46 9.27 -12.83 1.07
N LEU A 47 7.98 -12.61 0.77
CA LEU A 47 7.39 -13.02 -0.49
C LEU A 47 8.03 -12.33 -1.70
N LEU A 48 8.32 -11.03 -1.61
CA LEU A 48 8.92 -10.25 -2.69
C LEU A 48 10.38 -10.64 -2.95
N ASN A 49 11.15 -10.92 -1.90
CA ASN A 49 12.51 -11.44 -2.03
C ASN A 49 12.51 -12.82 -2.67
N LEU A 50 11.60 -13.71 -2.25
CA LEU A 50 11.42 -15.04 -2.82
C LEU A 50 11.01 -14.96 -4.30
N LEU A 51 10.07 -14.07 -4.62
CA LEU A 51 9.65 -13.78 -5.98
C LEU A 51 10.78 -13.20 -6.82
N GLY A 52 11.73 -12.44 -6.25
CA GLY A 52 12.88 -11.92 -6.99
C GLY A 52 13.73 -12.99 -7.69
N ILE A 53 13.75 -14.21 -7.13
CA ILE A 53 14.61 -15.33 -7.53
C ILE A 53 13.89 -16.30 -8.49
N LEU A 54 12.56 -16.33 -8.47
CA LEU A 54 11.78 -17.28 -9.28
C LEU A 54 11.73 -16.88 -10.77
N PRO A 55 11.95 -17.82 -11.71
CA PRO A 55 11.93 -17.52 -13.15
C PRO A 55 10.55 -17.08 -13.66
N PHE A 56 9.47 -17.52 -13.01
CA PHE A 56 8.08 -17.20 -13.36
C PHE A 56 7.45 -16.12 -12.46
N LYS A 57 8.25 -15.34 -11.73
CA LYS A 57 7.81 -14.32 -10.77
C LYS A 57 6.77 -13.33 -11.30
N ASN A 58 6.98 -12.81 -12.51
CA ASN A 58 6.06 -11.84 -13.12
C ASN A 58 4.69 -12.46 -13.44
N ARG A 59 4.65 -13.78 -13.70
CA ARG A 59 3.38 -14.49 -13.93
C ARG A 59 2.62 -14.66 -12.61
N ILE A 60 3.30 -15.02 -11.53
CA ILE A 60 2.69 -15.14 -10.20
C ILE A 60 2.12 -13.80 -9.74
N VAL A 61 2.91 -12.72 -9.80
CA VAL A 61 2.47 -11.39 -9.35
C VAL A 61 1.26 -10.92 -10.15
N ARG A 62 1.28 -11.06 -11.48
CA ARG A 62 0.11 -10.69 -12.30
C ARG A 62 -1.11 -11.54 -12.00
N TRP A 63 -0.93 -12.84 -11.73
CA TRP A 63 -2.04 -13.71 -11.36
C TRP A 63 -2.63 -13.35 -10.01
N SER A 64 -1.80 -13.07 -8.99
CA SER A 64 -2.30 -12.72 -7.65
C SER A 64 -3.05 -11.39 -7.65
N LEU A 65 -2.57 -10.39 -8.40
CA LEU A 65 -3.22 -9.10 -8.53
C LEU A 65 -4.56 -9.16 -9.28
N LYS A 66 -4.76 -10.16 -10.15
CA LYS A 66 -6.06 -10.42 -10.79
C LYS A 66 -7.08 -11.08 -9.85
N LYS A 67 -6.64 -11.62 -8.71
CA LYS A 67 -7.52 -12.29 -7.75
C LYS A 67 -7.98 -11.29 -6.69
N ARG A 68 -9.18 -10.74 -6.86
CA ARG A 68 -9.81 -9.78 -5.93
C ARG A 68 -9.73 -10.22 -4.47
N SER A 69 -9.97 -11.50 -4.17
CA SER A 69 -9.90 -12.04 -2.80
C SER A 69 -8.51 -11.93 -2.17
N LEU A 70 -7.45 -12.15 -2.95
CA LEU A 70 -6.06 -12.01 -2.48
C LEU A 70 -5.71 -10.54 -2.26
N VAL A 71 -6.13 -9.66 -3.17
CA VAL A 71 -5.94 -8.21 -3.04
C VAL A 71 -6.62 -7.70 -1.77
N ILE A 72 -7.91 -8.02 -1.57
CA ILE A 72 -8.66 -7.63 -0.36
C ILE A 72 -7.96 -8.15 0.90
N ARG A 73 -7.49 -9.40 0.91
CA ARG A 73 -6.78 -9.97 2.05
C ARG A 73 -5.50 -9.19 2.39
N GLY A 74 -4.78 -8.70 1.38
CA GLY A 74 -3.61 -7.85 1.58
C GLY A 74 -3.92 -6.49 2.21
N PHE A 75 -5.10 -5.93 1.93
CA PHE A 75 -5.52 -4.62 2.46
C PHE A 75 -6.16 -4.67 3.85
N LYS A 76 -6.71 -5.82 4.27
CA LYS A 76 -7.42 -5.93 5.56
C LYS A 76 -6.67 -5.33 6.76
N PRO A 77 -5.37 -5.59 6.98
CA PRO A 77 -4.68 -5.04 8.14
C PRO A 77 -4.53 -3.51 8.06
N ILE A 78 -4.40 -2.93 6.87
CA ILE A 78 -4.34 -1.48 6.68
C ILE A 78 -5.69 -0.85 7.06
N PHE A 79 -6.81 -1.40 6.59
CA PHE A 79 -8.13 -0.89 6.98
C PHE A 79 -8.44 -1.12 8.46
N GLU A 80 -7.94 -2.21 9.06
CA GLU A 80 -8.03 -2.41 10.51
C GLU A 80 -7.24 -1.33 11.26
N PHE A 81 -6.04 -1.00 10.80
CA PHE A 81 -5.25 0.09 11.35
C PHE A 81 -5.97 1.44 11.23
N PHE A 82 -6.48 1.78 10.04
CA PHE A 82 -7.26 3.01 9.80
C PHE A 82 -8.44 3.14 10.75
N ARG A 83 -9.16 2.03 11.00
CA ARG A 83 -10.24 1.98 11.99
C ARG A 83 -9.73 2.29 13.41
N LYS A 84 -8.59 1.73 13.82
CA LYS A 84 -8.01 1.95 15.16
C LYS A 84 -7.51 3.38 15.36
N VAL A 85 -6.96 4.02 14.34
CA VAL A 85 -6.53 5.43 14.39
C VAL A 85 -7.64 6.43 14.12
N LYS A 86 -8.89 5.96 13.97
CA LYS A 86 -10.08 6.79 13.73
C LYS A 86 -9.98 7.62 12.44
N LEU A 87 -9.44 7.05 11.37
CA LEU A 87 -9.63 7.59 10.02
C LEU A 87 -11.02 7.22 9.51
N ASP A 88 -11.64 8.16 8.81
CA ASP A 88 -13.00 8.02 8.29
C ASP A 88 -13.02 7.47 6.86
N ILE A 89 -11.97 7.76 6.10
CA ILE A 89 -11.83 7.34 4.70
C ILE A 89 -10.51 6.57 4.55
N GLY A 90 -10.61 5.34 4.04
CA GLY A 90 -9.44 4.55 3.64
C GLY A 90 -9.31 4.52 2.12
N LEU A 91 -8.11 4.79 1.62
CA LEU A 91 -7.82 4.68 0.19
C LEU A 91 -7.53 3.23 -0.21
N SER A 92 -8.00 2.83 -1.39
CA SER A 92 -7.66 1.57 -2.02
C SER A 92 -6.77 1.82 -3.23
N ILE A 93 -5.78 0.96 -3.46
CA ILE A 93 -4.94 1.05 -4.66
C ILE A 93 -5.77 0.64 -5.87
N CYS A 94 -5.92 1.58 -6.81
CA CYS A 94 -6.60 1.35 -8.10
C CYS A 94 -5.61 1.15 -9.26
N SER A 95 -4.34 1.55 -9.11
CA SER A 95 -3.31 1.45 -10.15
C SER A 95 -1.90 1.47 -9.56
N GLY A 96 -0.88 1.38 -10.43
CA GLY A 96 0.51 1.44 -10.01
C GLY A 96 1.08 0.08 -9.62
N PHE A 97 0.44 -0.99 -10.08
CA PHE A 97 0.82 -2.34 -9.75
C PHE A 97 2.18 -2.74 -10.36
N PRO A 98 2.92 -3.68 -9.73
CA PRO A 98 4.13 -4.24 -10.33
C PRO A 98 3.84 -4.94 -11.67
N ARG A 99 4.56 -4.55 -12.73
CA ARG A 99 4.55 -5.23 -14.03
C ARG A 99 5.74 -6.16 -14.22
N LYS A 100 6.92 -5.73 -13.76
CA LYS A 100 8.19 -6.49 -13.90
C LYS A 100 8.99 -6.41 -12.61
N MET A 101 9.23 -7.55 -11.98
CA MET A 101 10.08 -7.65 -10.79
C MET A 101 11.56 -7.55 -11.19
N ILE A 102 12.32 -6.72 -10.47
CA ILE A 102 13.76 -6.52 -10.64
C ILE A 102 14.49 -6.80 -9.32
N LYS A 103 15.83 -6.83 -9.32
CA LYS A 103 16.58 -7.02 -8.08
C LYS A 103 16.28 -5.88 -7.10
N GLY A 104 15.75 -6.23 -5.93
CA GLY A 104 15.40 -5.29 -4.87
C GLY A 104 14.25 -4.33 -5.20
N GLY A 105 13.35 -4.67 -6.14
CA GLY A 105 12.28 -3.76 -6.53
C GLY A 105 11.38 -4.25 -7.66
N PHE A 106 10.67 -3.33 -8.28
CA PHE A 106 9.83 -3.59 -9.45
C PHE A 106 9.72 -2.38 -10.37
N ILE A 107 9.30 -2.63 -11.61
CA ILE A 107 8.85 -1.63 -12.55
C ILE A 107 7.33 -1.67 -12.56
N GLY A 108 6.69 -0.55 -12.24
CA GLY A 108 5.24 -0.42 -12.15
C GLY A 108 4.56 -0.27 -13.51
N GLU A 109 3.22 -0.23 -13.48
CA GLU A 109 2.35 -0.06 -14.67
C GLU A 109 2.73 1.12 -15.56
N TYR A 110 3.18 2.21 -14.96
CA TYR A 110 3.55 3.44 -15.67
C TYR A 110 5.07 3.55 -15.88
N GLY A 111 5.81 2.44 -15.85
CA GLY A 111 7.26 2.43 -16.05
C GLY A 111 8.08 2.95 -14.87
N ARG A 112 7.47 3.29 -13.73
CA ARG A 112 8.20 3.74 -12.54
C ARG A 112 9.10 2.63 -12.00
N ILE A 113 10.38 2.92 -11.81
CA ILE A 113 11.31 2.03 -11.12
C ILE A 113 11.15 2.27 -9.63
N MET A 114 10.66 1.26 -8.92
CA MET A 114 10.44 1.28 -7.48
C MET A 114 11.43 0.32 -6.81
N LYS A 115 12.06 0.74 -5.72
CA LYS A 115 13.01 -0.08 -4.94
C LYS A 115 12.52 -0.27 -3.51
N PHE A 116 12.78 -1.46 -2.99
CA PHE A 116 12.55 -1.77 -1.60
C PHE A 116 13.74 -1.31 -0.77
N GLU A 117 13.48 -0.40 0.16
CA GLU A 117 14.50 0.19 1.02
C GLU A 117 14.08 0.06 2.47
N LYS A 118 15.03 0.25 3.39
CA LYS A 118 14.74 0.30 4.81
C LYS A 118 14.88 1.74 5.27
N TYR A 119 13.89 2.23 6.00
CA TYR A 119 14.04 3.43 6.79
C TYR A 119 15.16 3.21 7.82
N LYS A 120 16.04 4.20 7.99
CA LYS A 120 17.32 3.98 8.71
C LYS A 120 17.11 3.78 10.20
N GLU A 121 16.09 4.43 10.75
CA GLU A 121 15.84 4.59 12.16
C GLU A 121 15.17 3.35 12.78
N ASP A 122 14.14 2.81 12.11
CA ASP A 122 13.35 1.68 12.62
C ASP A 122 13.33 0.46 11.70
N GLY A 123 14.00 0.53 10.55
CA GLY A 123 14.07 -0.58 9.60
C GLY A 123 12.79 -0.82 8.81
N THR A 124 11.79 0.05 8.93
CA THR A 124 10.53 0.03 8.18
C THR A 124 10.81 -0.16 6.69
N LEU A 125 10.13 -1.11 6.05
CA LEU A 125 10.26 -1.30 4.61
C LEU A 125 9.50 -0.20 3.86
N ILE A 126 10.22 0.59 3.07
CA ILE A 126 9.65 1.60 2.19
C ILE A 126 9.81 1.20 0.72
N VAL A 127 8.96 1.76 -0.13
CA VAL A 127 9.02 1.58 -1.58
C VAL A 127 9.42 2.92 -2.20
N GLY A 128 10.71 3.12 -2.39
CA GLY A 128 11.27 4.36 -2.94
C GLY A 128 11.14 4.44 -4.45
N TYR A 129 10.93 5.64 -4.99
CA TYR A 129 10.95 5.91 -6.44
C TYR A 129 12.37 6.21 -6.92
N HIS A 130 12.79 5.56 -8.01
CA HIS A 130 14.16 5.58 -8.55
C HIS A 130 14.20 5.99 -10.03
N GLY A 131 13.17 6.69 -10.51
CA GLY A 131 13.10 7.16 -11.89
C GLY A 131 12.20 6.33 -12.80
N GLY A 132 12.29 6.60 -14.10
CA GLY A 132 11.51 5.95 -15.16
C GLY A 132 12.29 4.88 -15.91
N TYR A 133 11.60 3.81 -16.28
CA TYR A 133 12.09 2.79 -17.21
C TYR A 133 12.12 3.30 -18.65
N PHE A 134 11.12 4.10 -19.01
CA PHE A 134 11.09 4.81 -20.28
C PHE A 134 11.97 6.05 -20.17
N ARG A 135 12.92 6.20 -21.10
CA ARG A 135 13.84 7.34 -21.16
C ARG A 135 13.51 8.30 -22.30
N ASP A 136 12.52 7.95 -23.10
CA ASP A 136 12.10 8.71 -24.27
C ASP A 136 10.58 8.90 -24.21
N PHE A 137 10.14 10.14 -24.41
CA PHE A 137 8.72 10.50 -24.55
C PHE A 137 8.32 10.68 -26.02
N ASN A 138 9.24 10.36 -26.94
CA ASN A 138 9.07 10.43 -28.40
C ASN A 138 8.36 9.19 -28.94
#